data_AF-A0A6V8KYT0-F1
#
_entry.id   AF-A0A6V8KYT0-F1
#
_cell.length_a   1.000
_cell.length_b   1.000
_cell.length_c   1.000
_cell.angle_alpha   90.00
_cell.angle_beta   90.00
_cell.angle_gamma   90.00
#
_symmetry.space_group_name_H-M   'P 1'
#
loop_
_entity.id
_entity.type
_entity.pdbx_description
1 polymer ?
#
loop_
_entity_poly.entity_id
_entity_poly.type
_entity_poly.pdbx_seq_one_letter_code
_entity_poly.pdbx_strand_id
1 'polypeptide(L)'
;MDFRDLFKQLGMRPRMYLPDDRFHTLVAFIEGCNAATDWKLLAGFNEWVATHTLGQKSSFHWSVIVASKIFPTILDESGAAAIPGELEGPASEELLRVLDSYLATRQMT
;
A
#
# COMPACT_ATOMS: atom_id res chain seq x y z
N MET A 1 -9.63 11.01 -13.46
CA MET A 1 -8.24 10.52 -13.35
C MET A 1 -8.30 9.03 -13.13
N ASP A 2 -7.56 8.23 -13.89
CA ASP A 2 -7.46 6.80 -13.62
C ASP A 2 -6.31 6.57 -12.63
N PHE A 3 -6.67 6.29 -11.37
CA PHE A 3 -5.69 6.05 -10.31
C PHE A 3 -4.95 4.72 -10.48
N ARG A 4 -5.57 3.72 -11.11
CA ARG A 4 -4.92 2.44 -11.36
C ARG A 4 -3.77 2.62 -12.35
N ASP A 5 -3.98 3.40 -13.40
CA ASP A 5 -2.92 3.74 -14.35
C ASP A 5 -1.86 4.68 -13.74
N LEU A 6 -2.26 5.63 -12.89
CA LEU A 6 -1.30 6.42 -12.11
C LEU A 6 -0.35 5.53 -11.29
N PHE A 7 -0.89 4.56 -10.55
CA PHE A 7 -0.08 3.70 -9.70
C PHE A 7 0.80 2.72 -10.50
N LYS A 8 0.38 2.30 -11.71
CA LYS A 8 1.29 1.61 -12.64
C LYS A 8 2.45 2.49 -13.07
N GLN A 9 2.19 3.75 -13.43
CA GLN A 9 3.24 4.70 -13.79
C GLN A 9 4.17 5.01 -12.62
N LEU A 10 3.62 5.07 -11.40
CA LEU A 10 4.37 5.24 -10.16
C LEU A 10 5.39 4.12 -9.96
N GLY A 11 5.00 2.86 -10.20
CA GLY A 11 5.93 1.72 -10.14
C GLY A 11 7.01 1.74 -11.23
N MET A 12 6.70 2.25 -12.41
CA MET A 12 7.67 2.34 -13.51
C MET A 12 8.66 3.51 -13.35
N ARG A 13 8.23 4.62 -12.74
CA ARG A 13 8.99 5.88 -12.67
C ARG A 13 8.79 6.58 -11.32
N PRO A 14 9.17 5.96 -10.19
CA PRO A 14 8.86 6.49 -8.85
C PRO A 14 9.43 7.90 -8.62
N ARG A 15 10.63 8.18 -9.12
CA ARG A 15 11.32 9.49 -9.01
C ARG A 15 10.58 10.66 -9.68
N MET A 16 9.61 10.40 -10.55
CA MET A 16 8.79 11.44 -11.18
C MET A 16 7.69 11.95 -10.23
N TYR A 17 7.32 11.15 -9.23
CA TYR A 17 6.20 11.41 -8.34
C TYR A 17 6.60 11.54 -6.88
N LEU A 18 7.64 10.81 -6.46
CA LEU A 18 8.08 10.72 -5.07
C LEU A 18 9.46 11.38 -4.86
N PRO A 19 9.67 12.05 -3.71
CA PRO A 19 10.96 12.67 -3.37
C PRO A 19 12.06 11.67 -3.00
N ASP A 20 11.72 10.44 -2.60
CA ASP A 20 12.64 9.33 -2.26
C ASP A 20 11.93 7.98 -2.49
N ASP A 21 12.67 6.89 -2.34
CA ASP A 21 12.19 5.53 -2.65
C ASP A 21 11.75 4.77 -1.38
N ARG A 22 11.52 5.48 -0.26
CA ARG A 22 11.11 4.88 1.01
C ARG A 22 9.63 4.51 0.95
N PHE A 23 9.29 3.37 1.52
CA PHE A 23 7.93 2.83 1.57
C PHE A 23 6.94 3.81 2.18
N HIS A 24 7.30 4.49 3.28
CA HIS A 24 6.39 5.44 3.91
C HIS A 24 6.09 6.67 3.03
N THR A 25 7.02 7.05 2.15
CA THR A 25 6.80 8.13 1.17
C THR A 25 5.76 7.71 0.13
N LEU A 26 5.84 6.47 -0.35
CA LEU A 26 4.81 5.88 -1.23
C LEU A 26 3.45 5.78 -0.52
N VAL A 27 3.43 5.31 0.73
CA VAL A 27 2.20 5.23 1.55
C VAL A 27 1.56 6.62 1.70
N ALA A 28 2.35 7.64 2.05
CA ALA A 28 1.85 9.00 2.19
C ALA A 28 1.29 9.57 0.87
N PHE A 29 1.93 9.25 -0.26
CA PHE A 29 1.42 9.64 -1.59
C PHE A 29 0.06 9.01 -1.89
N ILE A 30 -0.10 7.72 -1.61
CA ILE A 30 -1.36 6.98 -1.81
C ILE A 30 -2.47 7.52 -0.88
N GLU A 31 -2.15 7.79 0.39
CA GLU A 31 -3.09 8.43 1.33
C GLU A 31 -3.51 9.83 0.86
N GLY A 32 -2.57 10.61 0.32
CA GLY A 32 -2.88 11.90 -0.29
C GLY A 32 -3.85 11.78 -1.48
N CYS A 33 -3.66 10.78 -2.35
CA CYS A 33 -4.60 10.48 -3.43
C CYS A 33 -5.98 10.10 -2.88
N ASN A 34 -6.02 9.28 -1.83
CA ASN A 34 -7.26 8.86 -1.20
C ASN A 34 -8.02 10.04 -0.58
N ALA A 35 -7.33 10.88 0.19
CA ALA A 35 -7.87 12.10 0.78
C ALA A 35 -8.45 13.05 -0.29
N ALA A 36 -7.77 13.21 -1.43
CA ALA A 36 -8.23 14.03 -2.55
C ALA A 36 -9.51 13.50 -3.23
N THR A 37 -9.94 12.27 -2.91
CA THR A 37 -11.15 11.64 -3.47
C THR A 37 -12.28 11.49 -2.45
N ASP A 38 -12.29 12.33 -1.39
CA ASP A 38 -13.19 12.17 -0.25
C ASP A 38 -13.12 10.75 0.36
N TRP A 39 -11.92 10.16 0.38
CA TRP A 39 -11.66 8.82 0.91
C TRP A 39 -12.35 7.67 0.14
N LYS A 40 -12.91 7.94 -1.03
CA LYS A 40 -13.65 6.94 -1.84
C LYS A 40 -12.72 5.95 -2.55
N LEU A 41 -11.50 6.39 -2.89
CA LEU A 41 -10.52 5.57 -3.61
C LEU A 41 -10.18 4.27 -2.86
N LEU A 42 -9.91 4.37 -1.56
CA LEU A 42 -9.55 3.23 -0.71
C LEU A 42 -10.68 2.81 0.25
N ALA A 43 -11.93 3.18 -0.04
CA ALA A 43 -13.06 2.80 0.81
C ALA A 43 -13.19 1.27 0.97
N GLY A 44 -12.95 0.75 2.17
CA GLY A 44 -12.94 -0.69 2.48
C GLY A 44 -11.62 -1.41 2.14
N PHE A 45 -10.57 -0.68 1.77
CA PHE A 45 -9.27 -1.26 1.41
C PHE A 45 -8.60 -1.95 2.60
N ASN A 46 -8.69 -1.37 3.81
CA ASN A 46 -8.06 -1.94 5.00
C ASN A 46 -8.59 -3.34 5.32
N GLU A 47 -9.90 -3.50 5.33
CA GLU A 47 -10.58 -4.77 5.56
C GLU A 47 -10.29 -5.77 4.43
N TRP A 48 -10.26 -5.29 3.19
CA TRP A 48 -9.94 -6.11 2.04
C TRP A 48 -8.51 -6.66 2.13
N VAL A 49 -7.52 -5.81 2.43
CA VAL A 49 -6.11 -6.19 2.59
C VAL A 49 -5.93 -7.18 3.75
N ALA A 50 -6.55 -6.91 4.91
CA ALA A 50 -6.50 -7.82 6.06
C ALA A 50 -7.05 -9.20 5.69
N THR A 51 -8.20 -9.26 5.03
CA THR A 51 -8.82 -10.53 4.61
C THR A 51 -7.97 -11.26 3.57
N HIS A 52 -7.42 -10.56 2.58
CA HIS A 52 -6.63 -11.17 1.50
C HIS A 52 -5.22 -11.58 1.93
N THR A 53 -4.65 -10.92 2.93
CA THR A 53 -3.25 -11.15 3.36
C THR A 53 -3.15 -12.00 4.62
N LEU A 54 -4.00 -11.74 5.61
CA LEU A 54 -3.96 -12.42 6.91
C LEU A 54 -5.04 -13.50 7.05
N GLY A 55 -6.02 -13.55 6.15
CA GLY A 55 -7.17 -14.46 6.24
C GLY A 55 -8.17 -14.09 7.34
N GLN A 56 -7.99 -12.95 8.00
CA GLN A 56 -8.83 -12.49 9.11
C GLN A 56 -8.86 -10.96 9.19
N LYS A 57 -9.80 -10.42 9.97
CA LYS A 57 -9.84 -8.99 10.27
C LYS A 57 -8.63 -8.60 11.13
N SER A 58 -8.15 -7.37 10.95
CA SER A 58 -7.03 -6.82 11.68
C SER A 58 -7.23 -5.33 11.95
N SER A 59 -6.72 -4.86 13.08
CA SER A 59 -6.67 -3.43 13.44
C SER A 59 -5.41 -2.73 12.91
N PHE A 60 -4.44 -3.48 12.39
CA PHE A 60 -3.27 -2.90 11.74
C PHE A 60 -3.69 -2.08 10.53
N HIS A 61 -2.97 -0.98 10.30
CA HIS A 61 -3.11 -0.20 9.09
C HIS A 61 -2.71 -1.03 7.87
N TRP A 62 -3.38 -0.83 6.73
CA TRP A 62 -3.18 -1.61 5.51
C TRP A 62 -1.71 -1.61 5.07
N SER A 63 -0.98 -0.52 5.27
CA SER A 63 0.43 -0.43 4.89
C SER A 63 1.31 -1.40 5.70
N VAL A 64 1.02 -1.57 6.99
CA VAL A 64 1.72 -2.52 7.87
C VAL A 64 1.39 -3.95 7.46
N ILE A 65 0.11 -4.24 7.16
CA ILE A 65 -0.32 -5.56 6.70
C ILE A 65 0.33 -5.95 5.37
N VAL A 66 0.45 -5.00 4.43
CA VAL A 66 1.14 -5.23 3.16
C VAL A 66 2.63 -5.47 3.40
N ALA A 67 3.28 -4.61 4.18
CA ALA A 67 4.71 -4.73 4.48
C ALA A 67 5.04 -6.05 5.20
N SER A 68 4.12 -6.60 6.01
CA SER A 68 4.34 -7.85 6.73
C SER A 68 4.53 -9.07 5.82
N LYS A 69 4.17 -8.99 4.53
CA LYS A 69 4.47 -10.04 3.55
C LYS A 69 5.95 -10.12 3.20
N ILE A 70 6.67 -9.02 3.37
CA ILE A 70 8.10 -8.88 3.08
C ILE A 70 8.90 -8.91 4.38
N PHE A 71 8.39 -8.24 5.41
CA PHE A 71 9.03 -8.10 6.71
C PHE A 71 8.05 -8.52 7.83
N PRO A 72 7.85 -9.84 8.08
CA PRO A 72 6.81 -10.34 8.98
C PRO A 72 6.85 -9.77 10.41
N THR A 73 8.05 -9.49 10.93
CA THR A 73 8.27 -8.93 12.27
C THR A 73 7.75 -7.49 12.42
N ILE A 74 7.31 -6.83 11.34
CA ILE A 74 6.64 -5.52 11.43
C ILE A 74 5.31 -5.58 12.21
N LEU A 75 4.71 -6.76 12.33
CA LEU A 75 3.48 -6.99 13.09
C LEU A 75 3.73 -7.22 14.59
N ASP A 76 4.99 -7.26 15.03
CA ASP A 76 5.31 -7.44 16.44
C ASP A 76 4.89 -6.20 17.25
N GLU A 77 4.62 -6.40 18.55
CA GLU A 77 3.92 -5.45 19.45
C GLU A 77 4.53 -4.04 19.53
N SER A 78 5.76 -3.83 19.04
CA SER A 78 6.40 -2.52 19.04
C SER A 78 5.86 -1.57 17.96
N GLY A 79 5.26 -2.05 16.86
CA GLY A 79 4.67 -1.24 15.78
C GLY A 79 5.58 -0.16 15.16
N ALA A 80 6.82 -0.07 15.60
CA ALA A 80 7.78 1.02 15.34
C ALA A 80 9.04 0.51 14.65
N ALA A 81 9.06 -0.78 14.27
CA ALA A 81 10.16 -1.32 13.47
C ALA A 81 10.15 -0.64 12.10
N ALA A 82 11.18 0.17 11.85
CA ALA A 82 11.43 0.70 10.52
C ALA A 82 11.72 -0.47 9.57
N ILE A 83 11.17 -0.41 8.35
CA ILE A 83 11.49 -1.39 7.32
C ILE A 83 12.99 -1.28 7.02
N PRO A 84 13.76 -2.39 7.07
CA PRO A 84 15.15 -2.38 6.65
C PRO A 84 15.30 -1.84 5.22
N GLY A 85 16.35 -1.06 4.96
CA GLY A 85 16.50 -0.35 3.68
C GLY A 85 16.44 -1.26 2.44
N GLU A 86 16.97 -2.48 2.56
CA GLU A 86 16.94 -3.51 1.53
C GLU A 86 15.54 -4.10 1.27
N LEU A 87 14.61 -3.92 2.21
CA LEU A 87 13.22 -4.38 2.10
C LEU A 87 12.24 -3.26 1.68
N GLU A 88 12.66 -2.00 1.68
CA GLU A 88 11.84 -0.84 1.27
C GLU A 88 11.32 -0.99 -0.18
N GLY A 89 12.20 -1.37 -1.11
CA GLY A 89 11.86 -1.61 -2.51
C GLY A 89 10.86 -2.75 -2.69
N PRO A 90 11.17 -3.98 -2.23
CA PRO A 90 10.24 -5.10 -2.27
C PRO A 90 8.88 -4.82 -1.58
N ALA A 91 8.86 -4.10 -0.47
CA ALA A 91 7.61 -3.70 0.19
C ALA A 91 6.79 -2.74 -0.68
N SER A 92 7.45 -1.79 -1.35
CA SER A 92 6.81 -0.83 -2.27
C SER A 92 6.22 -1.52 -3.51
N GLU A 93 6.95 -2.47 -4.09
CA GLU A 93 6.46 -3.30 -5.20
C GLU A 93 5.23 -4.11 -4.80
N GLU A 94 5.27 -4.74 -3.61
CA GLU A 94 4.15 -5.51 -3.09
C GLU A 94 2.93 -4.63 -2.83
N LEU A 95 3.11 -3.40 -2.33
CA LEU A 95 2.03 -2.44 -2.18
C LEU A 95 1.36 -2.08 -3.50
N LEU A 96 2.14 -1.75 -4.52
CA LEU A 96 1.59 -1.42 -5.84
C LEU A 96 0.84 -2.61 -6.46
N ARG A 97 1.34 -3.83 -6.25
CA ARG A 97 0.68 -5.06 -6.71
C ARG A 97 -0.66 -5.31 -6.01
N VAL A 98 -0.70 -5.15 -4.68
CA VAL A 98 -1.92 -5.30 -3.87
C VAL A 98 -2.95 -4.22 -4.26
N LEU A 99 -2.50 -2.99 -4.48
CA LEU A 99 -3.34 -1.88 -4.88
C LEU A 99 -3.94 -2.07 -6.28
N ASP A 100 -3.14 -2.52 -7.26
CA ASP A 100 -3.67 -2.85 -8.60
C ASP A 100 -4.75 -3.94 -8.52
N SER A 101 -4.50 -4.97 -7.72
CA SER A 101 -5.45 -6.07 -7.52
C SER A 101 -6.77 -5.57 -6.93
N TYR A 102 -6.70 -4.73 -5.89
CA TYR A 102 -7.90 -4.15 -5.27
C TYR A 102 -8.69 -3.27 -6.25
N LEU A 103 -8.02 -2.35 -6.94
CA LEU A 103 -8.67 -1.45 -7.89
C LEU A 103 -9.27 -2.21 -9.08
N ALA A 104 -8.66 -3.33 -9.50
CA ALA A 104 -9.21 -4.21 -10.53
C ALA A 104 -10.55 -4.82 -10.10
N THR A 105 -10.69 -5.26 -8.84
CA THR A 105 -11.96 -5.83 -8.35
C THR A 105 -13.10 -4.81 -8.37
N ARG A 106 -12.79 -3.53 -8.11
CA ARG A 106 -13.77 -2.43 -8.11
C ARG A 106 -14.19 -1.96 -9.49
N GLN A 107 -13.40 -2.21 -10.54
CA GLN A 107 -13.78 -1.90 -11.92
C GLN A 107 -14.79 -2.91 -12.50
N MET A 108 -14.97 -4.06 -11.84
CA MET A 108 -15.91 -5.12 -12.26
C MET A 108 -17.29 -5.03 -11.57
N THR A 109 -17.48 -4.05 -10.69
CA THR A 109 -18.71 -3.85 -9.89
C THR A 109 -19.40 -2.56 -10.29
#